data_AF-E3LV09-F1
#
_entry.id   AF-E3LV09-F1
#
_cell.length_a   1.000
_cell.length_b   1.000
_cell.length_c   1.000
_cell.angle_alpha   90.00
_cell.angle_beta   90.00
_cell.angle_gamma   90.00
#
_symmetry.space_group_name_H-M   'P 1'
#
loop_
_entity.id
_entity.type
_entity.pdbx_description
1 polymer ?
#
loop_
_entity_poly.entity_id
_entity_poly.type
_entity_poly.pdbx_seq_one_letter_code
_entity_poly.pdbx_strand_id
1 'polypeptide(L)'
;MTETSIELSDLPPEILHLLVEKCDFVTRRRLRASSTLLYQIVESTKLYIPSVKIKELYEGVLVKLFKDDYTLQFEKAETSGTRMESDFRKEVLIENSDPMDEGIDWFRQMCHQKNVTIGKLQIESIFNSKKLTEKLDEVLGKSEIPLKIKSILCLGKKSDDSMWKVMEHCDKSLLKEMKEGSVFEDVIIDISNAFGSFGNHFELFGKQDEVVKNLEKIKIECLCNVSDEDVLSLNASVISLNSRNFTVDLVYKLIEKFTNRREDGSAFCIENWSKRNLDLEMIPPGFEKTDSTDEYKEYRNQLINTNHPTVYLRVSEDRVRLQIGDTKKVKFWNKDGRMYSGENYYDSNYYKFPTLRRMAFGASNLFKMVSKRKTLFAFIFRPAKLENRILTMEITTPFKLFELKPKARDRILLLMDPIHLYVSHFLSI
;
A
#
# COMPACT_ATOMS: atom_id res chain seq x y z
N MET A 1 50.62 14.42 25.01
CA MET A 1 50.01 14.16 23.69
C MET A 1 48.63 14.77 23.74
N THR A 2 48.34 15.74 22.89
CA THR A 2 47.00 16.32 22.78
C THR A 2 46.16 15.34 21.97
N GLU A 3 45.16 14.72 22.59
CA GLU A 3 44.13 13.95 21.88
C GLU A 3 43.40 14.93 20.95
N THR A 4 43.80 14.97 19.69
CA THR A 4 43.03 15.65 18.65
C THR A 4 41.74 14.87 18.47
N SER A 5 40.62 15.48 18.84
CA SER A 5 39.29 14.90 18.62
C SER A 5 39.09 14.66 17.13
N ILE A 6 38.78 13.42 16.76
CA ILE A 6 38.41 13.06 15.39
C ILE A 6 36.97 13.53 15.17
N GLU A 7 36.76 14.44 14.22
CA GLU A 7 35.44 14.86 13.78
C GLU A 7 34.91 13.91 12.69
N LEU A 8 33.59 13.89 12.49
CA LEU A 8 32.97 13.04 11.48
C LEU A 8 33.49 13.37 10.07
N SER A 9 33.83 14.63 9.80
CA SER A 9 34.44 15.08 8.54
C SER A 9 35.86 14.58 8.30
N ASP A 10 36.55 14.11 9.35
CA ASP A 10 37.91 13.58 9.25
C ASP A 10 37.92 12.12 8.80
N LEU A 11 36.75 11.46 8.77
CA LEU A 11 36.63 10.09 8.31
C LEU A 11 36.78 9.99 6.78
N PRO A 12 37.42 8.92 6.27
CA PRO A 12 37.47 8.65 4.85
C PRO A 12 36.07 8.55 4.22
N PRO A 13 35.88 9.02 2.97
CA PRO A 13 34.58 8.97 2.30
C PRO A 13 33.94 7.58 2.32
N GLU A 14 34.72 6.51 2.15
CA GLU A 14 34.24 5.12 2.13
C GLU A 14 33.58 4.72 3.46
N ILE A 15 34.15 5.17 4.60
CA ILE A 15 33.59 4.92 5.92
C ILE A 15 32.30 5.72 6.10
N LEU A 16 32.27 6.97 5.64
CA LEU A 16 31.06 7.79 5.69
C LEU A 16 29.94 7.19 4.83
N HIS A 17 30.25 6.66 3.65
CA HIS A 17 29.28 5.93 2.83
C HIS A 17 28.68 4.74 3.56
N LEU A 18 29.51 3.89 4.18
CA LEU A 18 29.05 2.73 4.94
C LEU A 18 28.15 3.12 6.12
N LEU A 19 28.50 4.18 6.84
CA LEU A 19 27.68 4.70 7.94
C LEU A 19 26.32 5.18 7.43
N VAL A 20 26.31 6.00 6.37
CA VAL A 20 25.08 6.51 5.77
C VAL A 20 24.20 5.39 5.21
N GLU A 21 24.80 4.34 4.63
CA GLU A 21 24.06 3.17 4.16
C GLU A 21 23.26 2.47 5.27
N LYS A 22 23.77 2.49 6.51
CA LYS A 22 23.09 1.92 7.68
C LYS A 22 22.08 2.86 8.32
N CYS A 23 22.13 4.16 8.03
CA CYS A 23 21.18 5.11 8.56
C CYS A 23 19.75 4.87 8.02
N ASP A 24 18.78 5.00 8.92
CA ASP A 24 17.37 5.03 8.58
C ASP A 24 17.00 6.29 7.76
N PHE A 25 15.76 6.31 7.28
CA PHE A 25 15.26 7.39 6.45
C PHE A 25 15.36 8.77 7.13
N VAL A 26 14.96 8.86 8.40
CA VAL A 26 14.90 10.12 9.16
C VAL A 26 16.31 10.66 9.43
N THR A 27 17.25 9.79 9.76
CA THR A 27 18.65 10.15 9.98
C THR A 27 19.27 10.66 8.69
N ARG A 28 19.05 9.97 7.56
CA ARG A 28 19.52 10.46 6.25
C ARG A 28 18.96 11.85 5.90
N ARG A 29 17.69 12.10 6.21
CA ARG A 29 17.09 13.45 6.07
C ARG A 29 17.85 14.50 6.89
N ARG A 30 18.16 14.20 8.15
CA ARG A 30 18.91 15.11 9.04
C ARG A 30 20.34 15.34 8.53
N LEU A 31 20.99 14.29 8.04
CA LEU A 31 22.33 14.37 7.47
C LEU A 31 22.37 15.30 6.26
N ARG A 32 21.38 15.25 5.35
CA ARG A 32 21.28 16.21 4.23
C ARG A 32 21.23 17.67 4.68
N ALA A 33 20.56 17.96 5.80
CA ALA A 33 20.43 19.31 6.33
C ALA A 33 21.65 19.77 7.15
N SER A 34 22.59 18.88 7.45
CA SER A 34 23.69 19.16 8.38
C SER A 34 24.93 19.78 7.72
N SER A 35 25.32 19.31 6.53
CA SER A 35 26.47 19.85 5.79
C SER A 35 26.41 19.43 4.31
N THR A 36 27.12 20.17 3.45
CA THR A 36 27.26 19.84 2.02
C THR A 36 27.92 18.48 1.80
N LEU A 37 28.92 18.12 2.61
CA LEU A 37 29.58 16.81 2.54
C LEU A 37 28.58 15.68 2.79
N LEU A 38 27.84 15.74 3.89
CA LEU A 38 26.85 14.72 4.24
C LEU A 38 25.69 14.69 3.25
N TYR A 39 25.29 15.83 2.70
CA TYR A 39 24.33 15.88 1.60
C TYR A 39 24.79 15.06 0.39
N GLN A 40 26.03 15.27 -0.07
CA GLN A 40 26.59 14.55 -1.22
C GLN A 40 26.74 13.05 -0.96
N ILE A 41 27.12 12.65 0.25
CA ILE A 41 27.25 11.24 0.65
C ILE A 41 25.87 10.57 0.72
N VAL A 42 24.86 11.26 1.27
CA VAL A 42 23.49 10.74 1.27
C VAL A 42 22.93 10.60 -0.15
N GLU A 43 23.23 11.53 -1.05
CA GLU A 43 22.76 11.45 -2.44
C GLU A 43 23.42 10.34 -3.27
N SER A 44 24.62 9.92 -2.89
CA SER A 44 25.39 8.89 -3.60
C SER A 44 25.16 7.48 -3.06
N THR A 45 24.57 7.34 -1.87
CA THR A 45 24.19 6.05 -1.29
C THR A 45 22.78 5.65 -1.68
N LYS A 46 22.56 4.37 -2.04
CA LYS A 46 21.20 3.89 -2.37
C LYS A 46 20.33 3.80 -1.11
N LEU A 47 19.04 4.05 -1.27
CA LEU A 47 18.04 3.91 -0.22
C LEU A 47 16.86 3.08 -0.73
N TYR A 48 16.52 2.01 -0.02
CA TYR A 48 15.33 1.22 -0.30
C TYR A 48 14.27 1.47 0.78
N ILE A 49 13.10 1.94 0.36
CA ILE A 49 11.94 2.16 1.21
C ILE A 49 10.93 1.05 0.93
N PRO A 50 10.63 0.14 1.87
CA PRO A 50 9.77 -1.01 1.57
C PRO A 50 8.37 -0.63 1.10
N SER A 51 7.76 0.36 1.72
CA SER A 51 6.47 0.87 1.28
C SER A 51 6.25 2.32 1.66
N VAL A 52 5.65 3.05 0.73
CA VAL A 52 5.19 4.42 0.87
C VAL A 52 3.69 4.42 0.62
N LYS A 53 2.92 5.05 1.52
CA LYS A 53 1.49 5.26 1.34
C LYS A 53 1.20 6.75 1.27
N ILE A 54 0.46 7.15 0.25
CA ILE A 54 -0.13 8.47 0.09
C ILE A 54 -1.63 8.27 0.19
N LYS A 55 -2.25 8.89 1.19
CA LYS A 55 -3.68 8.77 1.46
C LYS A 55 -4.31 10.14 1.48
N GLU A 56 -5.33 10.32 0.67
CA GLU A 56 -6.18 11.50 0.70
C GLU A 56 -6.97 11.57 2.02
N LEU A 57 -6.99 12.75 2.63
CA LEU A 57 -7.83 13.11 3.76
C LEU A 57 -8.89 14.11 3.32
N TYR A 58 -9.93 14.33 4.15
CA TYR A 58 -11.02 15.25 3.82
C TYR A 58 -10.53 16.68 3.51
N GLU A 59 -9.55 17.18 4.27
CA GLU A 59 -8.92 18.50 4.08
C GLU A 59 -7.39 18.40 4.02
N GLY A 60 -6.87 17.36 3.36
CA GLY A 60 -5.42 17.21 3.26
C GLY A 60 -4.92 15.88 2.72
N VAL A 61 -3.72 15.51 3.12
CA VAL A 61 -3.05 14.29 2.68
C VAL A 61 -2.17 13.71 3.78
N LEU A 62 -2.14 12.39 3.87
CA LEU A 62 -1.28 11.62 4.74
C LEU A 62 -0.20 10.94 3.90
N VAL A 63 1.05 11.05 4.34
CA VAL A 63 2.17 10.29 3.77
C VAL A 63 2.78 9.42 4.87
N LYS A 64 2.83 8.10 4.64
CA LYS A 64 3.36 7.12 5.59
C LYS A 64 4.47 6.27 4.99
N LEU A 65 5.56 6.10 5.73
CA LEU A 65 6.64 5.17 5.43
C LEU A 65 6.58 3.99 6.42
N PHE A 66 6.24 2.80 5.94
CA PHE A 66 5.89 1.66 6.83
C PHE A 66 7.06 1.07 7.61
N LYS A 67 8.30 1.13 7.09
CA LYS A 67 9.45 0.56 7.80
C LYS A 67 9.89 1.41 8.99
N ASP A 68 9.65 2.70 8.91
CA ASP A 68 10.15 3.69 9.87
C ASP A 68 9.04 4.21 10.78
N ASP A 69 7.84 3.60 10.72
CA ASP A 69 6.57 4.05 11.33
C ASP A 69 6.35 5.57 11.19
N TYR A 70 6.86 6.14 10.10
CA TYR A 70 6.93 7.56 9.92
C TYR A 70 5.67 8.03 9.20
N THR A 71 4.73 8.53 9.98
CA THR A 71 3.48 9.12 9.49
C THR A 71 3.57 10.63 9.53
N LEU A 72 3.21 11.27 8.41
CA LEU A 72 2.99 12.71 8.32
C LEU A 72 1.58 12.98 7.83
N GLN A 73 0.90 13.90 8.51
CA GLN A 73 -0.40 14.39 8.11
C GLN A 73 -0.26 15.86 7.78
N PHE A 74 -0.70 16.24 6.58
CA PHE A 74 -0.76 17.61 6.12
C PHE A 74 -2.24 17.96 6.03
N GLU A 75 -2.71 18.82 6.91
CA GLU A 75 -4.11 19.21 7.01
C GLU A 75 -4.26 20.72 6.95
N LYS A 76 -5.45 21.21 6.65
CA LYS A 76 -5.71 22.64 6.65
C LYS A 76 -5.62 23.20 8.09
N ALA A 77 -4.85 24.28 8.27
CA ALA A 77 -4.79 25.00 9.53
C ALA A 77 -6.01 25.93 9.73
N GLU A 78 -6.38 26.20 10.99
CA GLU A 78 -7.53 27.06 11.34
C GLU A 78 -7.39 28.48 10.80
N THR A 79 -6.18 29.04 10.83
CA THR A 79 -5.88 30.42 10.45
C THR A 79 -5.43 30.58 8.99
N SER A 80 -5.75 29.60 8.13
CA SER A 80 -5.20 29.40 6.78
C SER A 80 -3.77 28.84 6.74
N GLY A 81 -3.42 28.13 5.66
CA GLY A 81 -2.17 27.39 5.51
C GLY A 81 -2.29 25.90 5.82
N THR A 82 -1.13 25.25 5.96
CA THR A 82 -1.01 23.82 6.23
C THR A 82 -0.48 23.56 7.62
N ARG A 83 -1.16 22.69 8.34
CA ARG A 83 -0.73 22.06 9.57
C ARG A 83 -0.06 20.73 9.24
N MET A 84 1.22 20.59 9.55
CA MET A 84 1.97 19.34 9.43
C MET A 84 2.11 18.69 10.81
N GLU A 85 1.45 17.55 11.00
CA GLU A 85 1.53 16.71 12.20
C GLU A 85 2.37 15.44 11.94
N SER A 86 3.07 14.99 12.97
CA SER A 86 3.88 13.77 12.96
C SER A 86 3.83 13.10 14.31
N ASP A 87 3.89 11.76 14.33
CA ASP A 87 3.91 10.98 15.57
C ASP A 87 5.12 11.31 16.48
N PHE A 88 6.19 11.87 15.92
CA PHE A 88 7.46 12.08 16.62
C PHE A 88 7.86 13.54 16.80
N ARG A 89 7.06 14.50 16.32
CA ARG A 89 7.43 15.93 16.33
C ARG A 89 6.26 16.80 16.72
N LYS A 90 6.62 17.96 17.27
CA LYS A 90 5.65 19.06 17.42
C LYS A 90 5.11 19.44 16.05
N GLU A 91 3.84 19.78 16.05
CA GLU A 91 3.13 20.37 14.94
C GLU A 91 3.92 21.53 14.34
N VAL A 92 3.93 21.60 13.01
CA VAL A 92 4.53 22.70 12.26
C VAL A 92 3.43 23.37 11.44
N LEU A 93 3.30 24.68 11.56
CA LEU A 93 2.39 25.49 10.77
C LEU A 93 3.16 26.10 9.59
N ILE A 94 2.65 25.89 8.39
CA ILE A 94 3.17 26.43 7.14
C ILE A 94 2.13 27.42 6.62
N GLU A 95 2.40 28.71 6.82
CA GLU A 95 1.48 29.78 6.43
C GLU A 95 1.29 29.83 4.90
N ASN A 96 0.08 30.17 4.45
CA ASN A 96 -0.26 30.40 3.04
C ASN A 96 0.02 29.23 2.06
N SER A 97 0.01 27.98 2.55
CA SER A 97 0.20 26.77 1.75
C SER A 97 -1.07 25.92 1.62
N ASP A 98 -1.15 25.08 0.57
CA ASP A 98 -2.18 24.04 0.43
C ASP A 98 -1.65 22.70 0.96
N PRO A 99 -2.41 21.98 1.80
CA PRO A 99 -1.93 20.73 2.40
C PRO A 99 -1.58 19.63 1.40
N MET A 100 -2.28 19.58 0.26
CA MET A 100 -1.98 18.62 -0.81
C MET A 100 -0.64 18.95 -1.45
N ASP A 101 -0.39 20.24 -1.72
CA ASP A 101 0.87 20.69 -2.30
C ASP A 101 2.05 20.37 -1.39
N GLU A 102 1.94 20.67 -0.09
CA GLU A 102 2.99 20.38 0.90
C GLU A 102 3.27 18.87 1.03
N GLY A 103 2.21 18.04 1.06
CA GLY A 103 2.38 16.59 1.20
C GLY A 103 2.97 15.92 -0.04
N ILE A 104 2.58 16.35 -1.24
CA ILE A 104 3.14 15.82 -2.49
C ILE A 104 4.56 16.36 -2.72
N ASP A 105 4.82 17.62 -2.39
CA ASP A 105 6.18 18.19 -2.44
C ASP A 105 7.10 17.48 -1.44
N TRP A 106 6.61 17.16 -0.24
CA TRP A 106 7.32 16.32 0.71
C TRP A 106 7.64 14.95 0.10
N PHE A 107 6.65 14.25 -0.49
CA PHE A 107 6.90 12.98 -1.17
C PHE A 107 7.97 13.12 -2.25
N ARG A 108 7.95 14.19 -3.05
CA ARG A 108 8.95 14.45 -4.09
C ARG A 108 10.36 14.60 -3.49
N GLN A 109 10.52 15.50 -2.52
CA GLN A 109 11.81 15.78 -1.88
C GLN A 109 12.43 14.54 -1.21
N MET A 110 11.57 13.62 -0.79
CA MET A 110 11.93 12.57 0.17
C MET A 110 12.02 11.19 -0.46
N CYS A 111 11.06 10.88 -1.34
CA CYS A 111 10.89 9.56 -1.93
C CYS A 111 11.21 9.55 -3.43
N HIS A 112 10.98 10.66 -4.15
CA HIS A 112 11.28 10.77 -5.58
C HIS A 112 12.67 11.36 -5.83
N GLN A 113 13.70 10.58 -5.50
CA GLN A 113 15.11 10.98 -5.60
C GLN A 113 15.90 9.95 -6.42
N LYS A 114 17.00 10.38 -7.08
CA LYS A 114 17.81 9.53 -7.99
C LYS A 114 18.26 8.21 -7.36
N ASN A 115 18.52 8.20 -6.06
CA ASN A 115 19.09 7.09 -5.30
C ASN A 115 18.06 6.33 -4.46
N VAL A 116 16.78 6.69 -4.54
CA VAL A 116 15.71 6.03 -3.78
C VAL A 116 15.00 5.00 -4.66
N THR A 117 14.67 3.85 -4.09
CA THR A 117 13.79 2.85 -4.69
C THR A 117 12.72 2.46 -3.69
N ILE A 118 11.47 2.49 -4.13
CA ILE A 118 10.31 2.17 -3.32
C ILE A 118 9.89 0.73 -3.66
N GLY A 119 9.65 -0.10 -2.64
CA GLY A 119 9.10 -1.43 -2.81
C GLY A 119 7.66 -1.36 -3.32
N LYS A 120 6.76 -0.83 -2.49
CA LYS A 120 5.33 -0.68 -2.80
C LYS A 120 4.87 0.75 -2.59
N LEU A 121 4.41 1.41 -3.65
CA LEU A 121 3.73 2.69 -3.58
C LEU A 121 2.22 2.45 -3.49
N GLN A 122 1.60 2.88 -2.41
CA GLN A 122 0.17 2.81 -2.19
C GLN A 122 -0.45 4.21 -2.31
N ILE A 123 -1.49 4.35 -3.12
CA ILE A 123 -2.25 5.57 -3.31
C ILE A 123 -3.68 5.27 -2.91
N GLU A 124 -4.22 6.00 -1.93
CA GLU A 124 -5.58 5.83 -1.44
C GLU A 124 -6.35 7.14 -1.61
N SER A 125 -7.36 7.16 -2.49
CA SER A 125 -8.17 8.35 -2.75
C SER A 125 -9.67 8.07 -2.66
N ILE A 126 -10.31 8.65 -1.64
CA ILE A 126 -11.69 8.32 -1.26
C ILE A 126 -12.65 9.49 -1.53
N PHE A 127 -12.14 10.72 -1.54
CA PHE A 127 -12.96 11.93 -1.54
C PHE A 127 -12.88 12.67 -2.89
N ASN A 128 -11.68 13.02 -3.33
CA ASN A 128 -11.37 13.79 -4.54
C ASN A 128 -10.09 13.25 -5.21
N SER A 129 -10.24 12.06 -5.80
CA SER A 129 -9.19 11.39 -6.57
C SER A 129 -8.55 12.23 -7.65
N LYS A 130 -9.33 13.09 -8.31
CA LYS A 130 -8.83 13.95 -9.37
C LYS A 130 -7.75 14.92 -8.86
N LYS A 131 -7.96 15.58 -7.72
CA LYS A 131 -6.98 16.54 -7.17
C LYS A 131 -5.66 15.85 -6.84
N LEU A 132 -5.69 14.72 -6.13
CA LEU A 132 -4.48 13.97 -5.78
C LEU A 132 -3.75 13.47 -7.04
N THR A 133 -4.51 12.91 -8.00
CA THR A 133 -3.99 12.40 -9.27
C THR A 133 -3.29 13.49 -10.09
N GLU A 134 -3.92 14.66 -10.25
CA GLU A 134 -3.35 15.78 -11.00
C GLU A 134 -2.09 16.34 -10.35
N LYS A 135 -2.06 16.43 -9.02
CA LYS A 135 -0.87 16.91 -8.30
C LYS A 135 0.30 15.95 -8.37
N LEU A 136 0.04 14.65 -8.25
CA LEU A 136 1.07 13.63 -8.45
C LEU A 136 1.62 13.67 -9.87
N ASP A 137 0.76 13.75 -10.87
CA ASP A 137 1.15 13.85 -12.29
C ASP A 137 1.98 15.09 -12.58
N GLU A 138 1.57 16.26 -12.07
CA GLU A 138 2.31 17.51 -12.22
C GLU A 138 3.73 17.40 -11.65
N VAL A 139 3.85 16.85 -10.45
CA VAL A 139 5.13 16.75 -9.74
C VAL A 139 6.04 15.70 -10.36
N LEU A 140 5.48 14.56 -10.78
CA LEU A 140 6.24 13.51 -11.45
C LEU A 140 6.66 13.93 -12.87
N GLY A 141 5.78 14.55 -13.63
CA GLY A 141 6.03 14.98 -15.01
C GLY A 141 7.01 16.15 -15.15
N LYS A 142 7.23 16.93 -14.08
CA LYS A 142 8.29 17.96 -14.03
C LYS A 142 9.68 17.38 -13.68
N SER A 143 9.77 16.12 -13.29
CA SER A 143 11.03 15.51 -12.88
C SER A 143 11.76 14.90 -14.05
N GLU A 144 13.07 15.15 -14.13
CA GLU A 144 13.95 14.47 -15.09
C GLU A 144 14.27 13.03 -14.67
N ILE A 145 13.98 12.68 -13.42
CA ILE A 145 14.31 11.37 -12.84
C ILE A 145 13.05 10.51 -12.81
N PRO A 146 13.06 9.31 -13.40
CA PRO A 146 11.92 8.41 -13.32
C PRO A 146 11.71 7.89 -11.89
N LEU A 147 10.45 7.73 -11.50
CA LEU A 147 10.09 7.17 -10.20
C LEU A 147 10.45 5.68 -10.13
N LYS A 148 11.31 5.29 -9.19
CA LYS A 148 11.76 3.90 -9.02
C LYS A 148 10.87 3.16 -8.04
N ILE A 149 9.83 2.47 -8.54
CA ILE A 149 8.90 1.65 -7.76
C ILE A 149 8.92 0.19 -8.24
N LYS A 150 8.78 -0.79 -7.34
CA LYS A 150 8.61 -2.21 -7.73
C LYS A 150 7.15 -2.63 -7.85
N SER A 151 6.27 -2.02 -7.07
CA SER A 151 4.84 -2.31 -7.04
C SER A 151 4.03 -1.05 -6.83
N ILE A 152 2.88 -0.98 -7.49
CA ILE A 152 1.86 0.05 -7.28
C ILE A 152 0.56 -0.57 -6.78
N LEU A 153 -0.06 0.07 -5.79
CA LEU A 153 -1.38 -0.23 -5.28
C LEU A 153 -2.22 1.04 -5.29
N CYS A 154 -3.28 1.07 -6.07
CA CYS A 154 -4.26 2.14 -6.06
C CYS A 154 -5.55 1.64 -5.41
N LEU A 155 -6.07 2.43 -4.47
CA LEU A 155 -7.30 2.17 -3.73
C LEU A 155 -8.21 3.38 -3.81
N GLY A 156 -9.44 3.19 -4.27
CA GLY A 156 -10.37 4.30 -4.40
C GLY A 156 -11.84 3.91 -4.46
N LYS A 157 -12.69 4.94 -4.58
CA LYS A 157 -14.12 4.76 -4.88
C LYS A 157 -14.38 4.51 -6.36
N LYS A 158 -13.50 5.00 -7.24
CA LYS A 158 -13.59 4.85 -8.69
C LYS A 158 -12.22 4.44 -9.21
N SER A 159 -12.22 3.75 -10.34
CA SER A 159 -11.03 3.60 -11.17
C SER A 159 -10.66 5.00 -11.66
N ASP A 160 -9.58 5.56 -11.11
CA ASP A 160 -9.01 6.83 -11.52
C ASP A 160 -7.70 6.58 -12.29
N ASP A 161 -7.32 7.52 -13.15
CA ASP A 161 -6.07 7.42 -13.93
C ASP A 161 -4.80 7.46 -13.06
N SER A 162 -4.90 7.55 -11.73
CA SER A 162 -3.76 7.57 -10.80
C SER A 162 -2.71 6.51 -11.12
N MET A 163 -3.14 5.26 -11.31
CA MET A 163 -2.22 4.17 -11.60
C MET A 163 -1.47 4.40 -12.91
N TRP A 164 -2.19 4.77 -13.97
CA TRP A 164 -1.62 5.00 -15.30
C TRP A 164 -0.66 6.18 -15.32
N LYS A 165 -1.04 7.29 -14.67
CA LYS A 165 -0.19 8.48 -14.57
C LYS A 165 1.10 8.21 -13.83
N VAL A 166 1.05 7.46 -12.73
CA VAL A 166 2.27 7.08 -12.00
C VAL A 166 3.13 6.11 -12.83
N MET A 167 2.51 5.16 -13.52
CA MET A 167 3.22 4.22 -14.41
C MET A 167 3.91 4.93 -15.59
N GLU A 168 3.33 6.03 -16.10
CA GLU A 168 3.92 6.82 -17.18
C GLU A 168 5.27 7.42 -16.78
N HIS A 169 5.40 7.86 -15.52
CA HIS A 169 6.60 8.53 -15.00
C HIS A 169 7.55 7.59 -14.24
N CYS A 170 7.30 6.29 -14.22
CA CYS A 170 8.12 5.33 -13.47
C CYS A 170 9.22 4.67 -14.31
N ASP A 171 10.24 4.15 -13.63
CA ASP A 171 11.22 3.25 -14.24
C ASP A 171 10.55 1.89 -14.52
N LYS A 172 10.06 1.74 -15.76
CA LYS A 172 9.32 0.56 -16.25
C LYS A 172 10.10 -0.75 -16.08
N SER A 173 11.43 -0.69 -16.04
CA SER A 173 12.27 -1.89 -15.85
C SER A 173 12.18 -2.47 -14.43
N LEU A 174 11.84 -1.61 -13.45
CA LEU A 174 11.74 -1.97 -12.04
C LEU A 174 10.32 -2.36 -11.63
N LEU A 175 9.29 -1.87 -12.32
CA LEU A 175 7.91 -2.15 -12.00
C LEU A 175 7.56 -3.61 -12.32
N LYS A 176 7.19 -4.38 -11.29
CA LYS A 176 6.86 -5.81 -11.38
C LYS A 176 5.40 -6.11 -11.09
N GLU A 177 4.75 -5.31 -10.24
CA GLU A 177 3.40 -5.61 -9.79
C GLU A 177 2.47 -4.40 -9.87
N MET A 178 1.22 -4.65 -10.25
CA MET A 178 0.15 -3.66 -10.09
C MET A 178 -1.06 -4.27 -9.39
N LYS A 179 -1.68 -3.47 -8.53
CA LYS A 179 -2.95 -3.80 -7.89
C LYS A 179 -3.88 -2.60 -7.89
N GLU A 180 -5.11 -2.80 -8.33
CA GLU A 180 -6.22 -1.86 -8.22
C GLU A 180 -7.30 -2.48 -7.34
N GLY A 181 -7.75 -1.74 -6.34
CA GLY A 181 -8.74 -2.22 -5.38
C GLY A 181 -9.66 -1.12 -4.87
N SER A 182 -10.64 -1.52 -4.05
CA SER A 182 -11.53 -0.57 -3.36
C SER A 182 -11.30 -0.59 -1.86
N VAL A 183 -11.44 0.57 -1.21
CA VAL A 183 -11.33 0.69 0.25
C VAL A 183 -12.53 0.07 0.98
N PHE A 184 -13.62 -0.23 0.27
CA PHE A 184 -14.85 -0.78 0.83
C PHE A 184 -15.15 -2.19 0.28
N GLU A 185 -14.16 -3.08 0.30
CA GLU A 185 -14.31 -4.49 -0.15
C GLU A 185 -15.57 -5.16 0.45
N ASP A 186 -15.89 -4.92 1.73
CA ASP A 186 -17.02 -5.60 2.38
C ASP A 186 -18.40 -4.91 2.22
N VAL A 187 -18.45 -3.60 2.00
CA VAL A 187 -19.72 -2.84 1.95
C VAL A 187 -20.19 -2.61 0.52
N ILE A 188 -19.26 -2.51 -0.44
CA ILE A 188 -19.62 -2.30 -1.84
C ILE A 188 -20.12 -3.58 -2.49
N ILE A 189 -19.66 -4.78 -2.12
CA ILE A 189 -20.18 -6.03 -2.71
C ILE A 189 -21.69 -6.14 -2.46
N ASP A 190 -22.17 -5.87 -1.26
CA ASP A 190 -23.60 -5.93 -0.95
C ASP A 190 -24.41 -4.79 -1.61
N ILE A 191 -23.86 -3.58 -1.71
CA ILE A 191 -24.57 -2.43 -2.31
C ILE A 191 -24.54 -2.49 -3.85
N SER A 192 -23.44 -2.91 -4.46
CA SER A 192 -23.30 -3.02 -5.92
C SER A 192 -24.14 -4.15 -6.49
N ASN A 193 -24.33 -5.23 -5.73
CA ASN A 193 -25.30 -6.29 -6.04
C ASN A 193 -26.76 -5.82 -5.87
N ALA A 194 -27.05 -4.89 -4.96
CA ALA A 194 -28.40 -4.40 -4.69
C ALA A 194 -28.86 -3.20 -5.55
N PHE A 195 -27.95 -2.34 -6.02
CA PHE A 195 -28.30 -1.06 -6.66
C PHE A 195 -27.75 -0.85 -8.08
N GLY A 196 -27.06 -1.85 -8.64
CA GLY A 196 -26.40 -1.69 -9.92
C GLY A 196 -25.09 -0.91 -9.80
N SER A 197 -24.05 -1.45 -10.43
CA SER A 197 -22.68 -0.95 -10.52
C SER A 197 -22.56 0.58 -10.50
N PHE A 198 -22.05 1.16 -9.41
CA PHE A 198 -21.57 2.54 -9.45
C PHE A 198 -20.27 2.57 -10.27
N GLY A 199 -20.38 3.24 -11.43
CA GLY A 199 -19.42 3.31 -12.53
C GLY A 199 -17.95 3.53 -12.16
N ASN A 200 -17.09 2.65 -12.65
CA ASN A 200 -16.26 2.86 -13.84
C ASN A 200 -15.61 1.51 -14.20
N HIS A 201 -15.49 1.20 -15.50
CA HIS A 201 -14.72 0.02 -15.93
C HIS A 201 -13.24 0.38 -15.88
N PHE A 202 -12.41 -0.51 -15.35
CA PHE A 202 -10.97 -0.38 -15.43
C PHE A 202 -10.51 -0.84 -16.82
N GLU A 203 -9.97 0.07 -17.62
CA GLU A 203 -9.38 -0.26 -18.92
C GLU A 203 -7.96 -0.80 -18.70
N LEU A 204 -7.80 -2.12 -18.77
CA LEU A 204 -6.52 -2.79 -18.47
C LEU A 204 -5.45 -2.52 -19.54
N PHE A 205 -5.90 -2.37 -20.79
CA PHE A 205 -5.06 -2.13 -21.96
C PHE A 205 -5.38 -0.74 -22.53
N GLY A 206 -4.37 -0.11 -23.13
CA GLY A 206 -4.35 1.25 -23.64
C GLY A 206 -2.91 1.69 -23.93
N LYS A 207 -2.49 2.83 -23.39
CA LYS A 207 -1.17 3.42 -23.71
C LYS A 207 0.02 2.66 -23.11
N GLN A 208 -0.19 1.84 -22.08
CA GLN A 208 0.87 1.17 -21.32
C GLN A 208 0.91 -0.35 -21.53
N ASP A 209 0.39 -0.84 -22.65
CA ASP A 209 0.25 -2.29 -22.95
C ASP A 209 1.55 -3.08 -22.80
N GLU A 210 2.65 -2.55 -23.30
CA GLU A 210 3.96 -3.20 -23.20
C GLU A 210 4.40 -3.33 -21.74
N VAL A 211 4.10 -2.35 -20.91
CA VAL A 211 4.42 -2.39 -19.48
C VAL A 211 3.56 -3.46 -18.81
N VAL A 212 2.25 -3.43 -19.03
CA VAL A 212 1.29 -4.39 -18.46
C VAL A 212 1.65 -5.82 -18.83
N LYS A 213 2.02 -6.09 -20.09
CA LYS A 213 2.43 -7.41 -20.57
C LYS A 213 3.70 -7.96 -19.89
N ASN A 214 4.55 -7.08 -19.37
CA ASN A 214 5.82 -7.42 -18.72
C ASN A 214 5.73 -7.48 -17.18
N LEU A 215 4.57 -7.18 -16.60
CA LEU A 215 4.36 -7.32 -15.16
C LEU A 215 4.37 -8.80 -14.76
N GLU A 216 4.95 -9.08 -13.59
CA GLU A 216 4.94 -10.40 -12.98
C GLU A 216 3.59 -10.69 -12.29
N LYS A 217 2.93 -9.64 -11.79
CA LYS A 217 1.69 -9.78 -11.02
C LYS A 217 0.69 -8.64 -11.28
N ILE A 218 -0.53 -9.03 -11.62
CA ILE A 218 -1.63 -8.13 -11.95
C ILE A 218 -2.85 -8.53 -11.11
N LYS A 219 -3.40 -7.58 -10.35
CA LYS A 219 -4.61 -7.80 -9.55
C LYS A 219 -5.57 -6.62 -9.64
N ILE A 220 -6.67 -6.78 -10.35
CA ILE A 220 -7.70 -5.75 -10.48
C ILE A 220 -9.00 -6.30 -9.89
N GLU A 221 -9.43 -5.73 -8.78
CA GLU A 221 -10.62 -6.19 -8.04
C GLU A 221 -11.92 -5.58 -8.60
N CYS A 222 -11.84 -4.40 -9.22
CA CYS A 222 -12.97 -3.76 -9.87
C CYS A 222 -13.24 -4.37 -11.26
N LEU A 223 -14.38 -4.00 -11.85
CA LEU A 223 -14.79 -4.54 -13.14
C LEU A 223 -13.89 -4.01 -14.27
N CYS A 224 -13.20 -4.91 -14.96
CA CYS A 224 -12.32 -4.59 -16.07
C CYS A 224 -13.04 -4.64 -17.42
N ASN A 225 -12.72 -3.69 -18.30
CA ASN A 225 -12.96 -3.85 -19.73
C ASN A 225 -11.73 -4.50 -20.36
N VAL A 226 -11.83 -5.79 -20.66
CA VAL A 226 -10.74 -6.60 -21.22
C VAL A 226 -11.33 -7.72 -22.09
N SER A 227 -10.64 -8.09 -23.17
CA SER A 227 -10.99 -9.22 -24.03
C SER A 227 -10.28 -10.51 -23.60
N ASP A 228 -10.73 -11.65 -24.14
CA ASP A 228 -10.08 -12.94 -23.86
C ASP A 228 -8.65 -12.98 -24.45
N GLU A 229 -8.46 -12.46 -25.66
CA GLU A 229 -7.17 -12.36 -26.34
C GLU A 229 -6.16 -11.54 -25.53
N ASP A 230 -6.62 -10.43 -24.97
CA ASP A 230 -5.82 -9.54 -24.14
C ASP A 230 -5.30 -10.26 -22.89
N VAL A 231 -6.18 -10.95 -22.16
CA VAL A 231 -5.78 -11.74 -20.98
C VAL A 231 -4.81 -12.85 -21.35
N LEU A 232 -5.03 -13.53 -22.48
CA LEU A 232 -4.14 -14.58 -22.96
C LEU A 232 -2.76 -14.04 -23.38
N SER A 233 -2.66 -12.76 -23.73
CA SER A 233 -1.38 -12.11 -24.07
C SER A 233 -0.50 -11.79 -22.85
N LEU A 234 -1.05 -11.78 -21.62
CA LEU A 234 -0.31 -11.43 -20.41
C LEU A 234 0.74 -12.49 -20.05
N ASN A 235 1.97 -12.07 -19.73
CA ASN A 235 3.02 -13.00 -19.29
C ASN A 235 3.08 -13.20 -17.77
N ALA A 236 2.32 -12.42 -17.01
CA ALA A 236 2.28 -12.46 -15.55
C ALA A 236 2.11 -13.87 -14.98
N SER A 237 2.87 -14.17 -13.92
CA SER A 237 2.75 -15.40 -13.13
C SER A 237 1.54 -15.35 -12.19
N VAL A 238 1.05 -14.15 -11.86
CA VAL A 238 -0.15 -13.97 -11.05
C VAL A 238 -1.14 -13.02 -11.73
N ILE A 239 -2.34 -13.52 -12.03
CA ILE A 239 -3.41 -12.73 -12.66
C ILE A 239 -4.67 -12.80 -11.80
N SER A 240 -5.26 -11.68 -11.43
CA SER A 240 -6.58 -11.63 -10.78
C SER A 240 -7.41 -10.55 -11.45
N LEU A 241 -8.49 -10.91 -12.12
CA LEU A 241 -9.31 -9.99 -12.90
C LEU A 241 -10.79 -10.32 -12.75
N ASN A 242 -11.63 -9.29 -12.83
CA ASN A 242 -13.09 -9.42 -12.84
C ASN A 242 -13.65 -8.76 -14.10
N SER A 243 -14.39 -9.49 -14.96
CA SER A 243 -14.97 -8.91 -16.17
C SER A 243 -16.25 -9.62 -16.61
N ARG A 244 -17.16 -8.85 -17.25
CA ARG A 244 -18.41 -9.38 -17.84
C ARG A 244 -18.20 -10.08 -19.18
N ASN A 245 -17.04 -9.88 -19.78
CA ASN A 245 -16.72 -10.34 -21.13
C ASN A 245 -16.11 -11.74 -21.14
N PHE A 246 -15.69 -12.24 -19.97
CA PHE A 246 -15.02 -13.54 -19.89
C PHE A 246 -15.91 -14.69 -20.33
N THR A 247 -15.30 -15.56 -21.13
CA THR A 247 -15.92 -16.76 -21.66
C THR A 247 -15.36 -18.03 -21.01
N VAL A 248 -16.08 -19.13 -21.15
CA VAL A 248 -15.60 -20.46 -20.75
C VAL A 248 -14.36 -20.88 -21.57
N ASP A 249 -14.25 -20.45 -22.83
CA ASP A 249 -13.10 -20.74 -23.68
C ASP A 249 -11.81 -20.10 -23.14
N LEU A 250 -11.88 -18.84 -22.68
CA LEU A 250 -10.78 -18.20 -21.97
C LEU A 250 -10.33 -19.03 -20.76
N VAL A 251 -11.28 -19.53 -19.97
CA VAL A 251 -10.97 -20.33 -18.77
C VAL A 251 -10.17 -21.57 -19.15
N TYR A 252 -10.62 -22.35 -20.14
CA TYR A 252 -9.88 -23.53 -20.60
C TYR A 252 -8.47 -23.18 -21.09
N LYS A 253 -8.34 -22.13 -21.90
CA LYS A 253 -7.04 -21.68 -22.42
C LYS A 253 -6.10 -21.20 -21.29
N LEU A 254 -6.62 -20.55 -20.25
CA LEU A 254 -5.83 -20.17 -19.08
C LEU A 254 -5.41 -21.38 -18.25
N ILE A 255 -6.30 -22.34 -18.02
CA ILE A 255 -5.97 -23.61 -17.34
C ILE A 255 -4.83 -24.30 -18.08
N GLU A 256 -4.96 -24.46 -19.39
CA GLU A 256 -3.92 -25.07 -20.24
C GLU A 256 -2.61 -24.29 -20.15
N LYS A 257 -2.64 -22.96 -20.38
CA LYS A 257 -1.46 -22.09 -20.36
C LYS A 257 -0.69 -22.19 -19.03
N PHE A 258 -1.38 -22.09 -17.90
CA PHE A 258 -0.74 -22.17 -16.58
C PHE A 258 -0.27 -23.58 -16.25
N THR A 259 -1.07 -24.60 -16.56
CA THR A 259 -0.72 -26.01 -16.31
C THR A 259 0.50 -26.45 -17.13
N ASN A 260 0.64 -25.96 -18.37
CA ASN A 260 1.78 -26.24 -19.24
C ASN A 260 3.05 -25.53 -18.78
N ARG A 261 2.95 -24.26 -18.33
CA ARG A 261 4.09 -23.54 -17.75
C ARG A 261 4.54 -24.17 -16.42
N ARG A 262 3.58 -24.60 -15.59
CA ARG A 262 3.79 -25.26 -14.28
C ARG A 262 4.83 -24.57 -13.39
N GLU A 263 4.87 -23.24 -13.42
CA GLU A 263 5.79 -22.45 -12.62
C GLU A 263 5.31 -22.40 -11.16
N ASP A 264 6.19 -22.74 -10.22
CA ASP A 264 5.87 -22.75 -8.79
C ASP A 264 5.60 -21.32 -8.27
N GLY A 265 4.46 -21.14 -7.59
CA GLY A 265 4.04 -19.81 -7.13
C GLY A 265 3.04 -19.11 -8.05
N SER A 266 2.84 -19.60 -9.27
CA SER A 266 1.93 -19.00 -10.25
C SER A 266 0.47 -19.32 -9.95
N ALA A 267 -0.41 -18.39 -10.31
CA ALA A 267 -1.83 -18.50 -10.04
C ALA A 267 -2.67 -17.57 -10.91
N PHE A 268 -3.92 -17.94 -11.17
CA PHE A 268 -4.90 -16.99 -11.66
C PHE A 268 -6.23 -17.08 -10.91
N CYS A 269 -6.96 -15.96 -10.89
CA CYS A 269 -8.33 -15.84 -10.42
C CYS A 269 -9.12 -15.00 -11.42
N ILE A 270 -10.10 -15.60 -12.08
CA ILE A 270 -10.97 -14.93 -13.03
C ILE A 270 -12.38 -14.94 -12.47
N GLU A 271 -13.00 -13.77 -12.39
CA GLU A 271 -14.32 -13.57 -11.80
C GLU A 271 -15.27 -12.90 -12.80
N ASN A 272 -16.54 -13.27 -12.75
CA ASN A 272 -17.63 -12.61 -13.47
C ASN A 272 -18.86 -12.54 -12.57
N TRP A 273 -18.92 -11.55 -11.68
CA TRP A 273 -20.03 -11.44 -10.73
C TRP A 273 -21.37 -11.12 -11.40
N SER A 274 -21.35 -10.65 -12.65
CA SER A 274 -22.58 -10.26 -13.37
C SER A 274 -23.21 -11.40 -14.14
N LYS A 275 -22.44 -12.41 -14.54
CA LYS A 275 -22.93 -13.58 -15.27
C LYS A 275 -22.33 -14.85 -14.67
N ARG A 276 -23.22 -15.76 -14.28
CA ARG A 276 -22.86 -17.08 -13.78
C ARG A 276 -22.55 -18.03 -14.94
N ASN A 277 -21.53 -17.70 -15.73
CA ASN A 277 -21.22 -18.36 -17.00
C ASN A 277 -19.78 -18.92 -17.07
N LEU A 278 -19.13 -19.14 -15.93
CA LEU A 278 -17.75 -19.66 -15.87
C LEU A 278 -17.66 -21.13 -15.44
N ASP A 279 -18.79 -21.83 -15.28
CA ASP A 279 -18.79 -23.26 -14.96
C ASP A 279 -18.21 -24.07 -16.13
N LEU A 280 -17.47 -25.13 -15.78
CA LEU A 280 -16.86 -26.02 -16.75
C LEU A 280 -17.81 -27.16 -17.09
N GLU A 281 -18.10 -27.32 -18.38
CA GLU A 281 -18.90 -28.44 -18.90
C GLU A 281 -18.17 -29.78 -18.79
N MET A 282 -16.83 -29.77 -18.86
CA MET A 282 -15.98 -30.96 -18.85
C MET A 282 -14.81 -30.78 -17.88
N ILE A 283 -14.36 -31.88 -17.29
CA ILE A 283 -13.15 -31.88 -16.46
C ILE A 283 -11.95 -31.59 -17.35
N PRO A 284 -11.10 -30.59 -17.04
CA PRO A 284 -9.91 -30.32 -17.83
C PRO A 284 -8.98 -31.53 -17.93
N PRO A 285 -8.30 -31.75 -19.07
CA PRO A 285 -7.43 -32.91 -19.25
C PRO A 285 -6.34 -33.02 -18.17
N GLY A 286 -6.15 -34.23 -17.63
CA GLY A 286 -5.16 -34.54 -16.59
C GLY A 286 -5.54 -34.06 -15.18
N PHE A 287 -6.73 -33.49 -15.00
CA PHE A 287 -7.26 -33.16 -13.68
C PHE A 287 -8.15 -34.29 -13.14
N GLU A 288 -7.99 -34.57 -11.85
CA GLU A 288 -8.86 -35.46 -11.09
C GLU A 288 -9.72 -34.64 -10.12
N LYS A 289 -10.98 -35.02 -9.96
CA LYS A 289 -11.89 -34.39 -9.01
C LYS A 289 -11.52 -34.78 -7.59
N THR A 290 -11.57 -33.82 -6.67
CA THR A 290 -11.24 -34.01 -5.25
C THR A 290 -12.43 -33.62 -4.36
N ASP A 291 -12.29 -32.60 -3.50
CA ASP A 291 -13.26 -32.22 -2.47
C ASP A 291 -14.22 -31.14 -2.97
N SER A 292 -15.15 -31.54 -3.82
CA SER A 292 -16.21 -30.62 -4.29
C SER A 292 -17.30 -30.43 -3.25
N THR A 293 -17.81 -29.21 -3.15
CA THR A 293 -19.00 -28.85 -2.36
C THR A 293 -20.15 -28.49 -3.30
N ASP A 294 -21.33 -28.20 -2.75
CA ASP A 294 -22.45 -27.68 -3.54
C ASP A 294 -22.15 -26.28 -4.14
N GLU A 295 -21.20 -25.53 -3.56
CA GLU A 295 -20.86 -24.17 -3.98
C GLU A 295 -19.74 -24.13 -5.04
N TYR A 296 -18.87 -25.13 -5.06
CA TYR A 296 -17.73 -25.17 -5.99
C TYR A 296 -17.22 -26.58 -6.23
N LYS A 297 -16.66 -26.78 -7.43
CA LYS A 297 -15.98 -28.00 -7.84
C LYS A 297 -14.47 -27.84 -7.65
N GLU A 298 -13.81 -28.87 -7.11
CA GLU A 298 -12.36 -28.90 -6.92
C GLU A 298 -11.70 -29.99 -7.72
N TYR A 299 -10.58 -29.61 -8.33
CA TYR A 299 -9.79 -30.48 -9.17
C TYR A 299 -8.30 -30.33 -8.85
N ARG A 300 -7.56 -31.40 -9.10
CA ARG A 300 -6.12 -31.48 -8.89
C ARG A 300 -5.44 -32.12 -10.09
N ASN A 301 -4.32 -31.56 -10.53
CA ASN A 301 -3.45 -32.17 -11.53
C ASN A 301 -2.04 -32.38 -10.94
N GLN A 302 -1.72 -33.65 -10.65
CA GLN A 302 -0.45 -34.08 -10.09
C GLN A 302 0.26 -35.01 -11.08
N LEU A 303 1.52 -34.69 -11.38
CA LEU A 303 2.37 -35.55 -12.21
C LEU A 303 3.10 -36.56 -11.33
N ILE A 304 2.79 -37.85 -11.52
CA ILE A 304 3.36 -38.95 -10.75
C ILE A 304 4.88 -39.03 -10.98
N ASN A 305 5.64 -39.27 -9.91
CA ASN A 305 7.11 -39.43 -9.95
C ASN A 305 7.88 -38.22 -10.49
N THR A 306 7.32 -37.01 -10.35
CA THR A 306 8.02 -35.78 -10.70
C THR A 306 8.19 -34.87 -9.47
N ASN A 307 9.25 -34.07 -9.45
CA ASN A 307 9.42 -32.97 -8.49
C ASN A 307 8.61 -31.72 -8.90
N HIS A 308 7.69 -31.84 -9.88
CA HIS A 308 6.92 -30.70 -10.35
C HIS A 308 5.78 -30.35 -9.38
N PRO A 309 5.46 -29.05 -9.24
CA PRO A 309 4.41 -28.62 -8.33
C PRO A 309 3.04 -29.16 -8.76
N THR A 310 2.20 -29.45 -7.78
CA THR A 310 0.79 -29.81 -7.99
C THR A 310 0.02 -28.58 -8.48
N VAL A 311 -0.92 -28.78 -9.40
CA VAL A 311 -1.85 -27.73 -9.83
C VAL A 311 -3.21 -27.96 -9.16
N TYR A 312 -3.72 -26.95 -8.49
CA TYR A 312 -5.03 -26.94 -7.84
C TYR A 312 -5.96 -26.02 -8.61
N LEU A 313 -7.19 -26.49 -8.88
CA LEU A 313 -8.22 -25.76 -9.62
C LEU A 313 -9.53 -25.80 -8.85
N ARG A 314 -10.15 -24.64 -8.63
CA ARG A 314 -11.49 -24.50 -8.05
C ARG A 314 -12.37 -23.70 -9.00
N VAL A 315 -13.59 -24.19 -9.22
CA VAL A 315 -14.56 -23.65 -10.19
C VAL A 315 -15.91 -23.45 -9.50
N SER A 316 -16.46 -22.25 -9.59
CA SER A 316 -17.87 -21.94 -9.31
C SER A 316 -18.49 -21.26 -10.54
N GLU A 317 -19.81 -21.08 -10.54
CA GLU A 317 -20.52 -20.54 -11.70
C GLU A 317 -20.04 -19.13 -12.11
N ASP A 318 -19.49 -18.37 -11.17
CA ASP A 318 -19.09 -16.96 -11.31
C ASP A 318 -17.57 -16.75 -11.17
N ARG A 319 -16.79 -17.80 -10.91
CA ARG A 319 -15.37 -17.67 -10.58
C ARG A 319 -14.56 -18.92 -10.79
N VAL A 320 -13.34 -18.75 -11.32
CA VAL A 320 -12.37 -19.82 -11.49
C VAL A 320 -11.02 -19.42 -10.91
N ARG A 321 -10.44 -20.32 -10.11
CA ARG A 321 -9.16 -20.13 -9.42
C ARG A 321 -8.23 -21.29 -9.72
N LEU A 322 -7.00 -20.99 -10.13
CA LEU A 322 -5.94 -21.97 -10.31
C LEU A 322 -4.69 -21.53 -9.54
N GLN A 323 -4.05 -22.46 -8.85
CA GLN A 323 -2.78 -22.25 -8.14
C GLN A 323 -1.82 -23.40 -8.41
N ILE A 324 -0.53 -23.08 -8.57
CA ILE A 324 0.53 -24.05 -8.81
C ILE A 324 1.48 -24.06 -7.60
N GLY A 325 1.61 -25.23 -6.99
CA GLY A 325 2.44 -25.46 -5.81
C GLY A 325 1.81 -25.01 -4.49
N ASP A 326 2.54 -25.22 -3.41
CA ASP A 326 2.11 -24.88 -2.05
C ASP A 326 2.61 -23.47 -1.71
N THR A 327 1.82 -22.45 -2.06
CA THR A 327 2.35 -21.08 -2.06
C THR A 327 2.15 -20.39 -0.71
N LYS A 328 3.26 -20.19 0.03
CA LYS A 328 3.38 -19.12 1.03
C LYS A 328 3.20 -17.71 0.40
N LYS A 329 3.29 -17.61 -0.93
CA LYS A 329 3.29 -16.35 -1.71
C LYS A 329 1.90 -15.81 -2.02
N VAL A 330 0.84 -16.64 -2.06
CA VAL A 330 -0.52 -16.15 -2.32
C VAL A 330 -1.58 -16.98 -1.61
N LYS A 331 -2.22 -16.41 -0.59
CA LYS A 331 -3.46 -16.95 -0.03
C LYS A 331 -4.64 -16.53 -0.92
N PHE A 332 -4.82 -17.18 -2.06
CA PHE A 332 -6.12 -17.15 -2.76
C PHE A 332 -7.18 -18.00 -2.05
N TRP A 333 -6.72 -18.93 -1.20
CA TRP A 333 -7.53 -19.87 -0.47
C TRP A 333 -7.75 -19.37 0.95
N ASN A 334 -8.98 -18.96 1.24
CA ASN A 334 -9.52 -19.03 2.59
C ASN A 334 -10.57 -20.14 2.62
N LYS A 335 -10.77 -20.72 3.81
CA LYS A 335 -11.70 -21.84 4.03
C LYS A 335 -13.13 -21.56 3.55
N ASP A 336 -13.51 -20.28 3.45
CA ASP A 336 -14.87 -19.84 3.11
C ASP A 336 -15.01 -19.30 1.68
N GLY A 337 -14.00 -19.50 0.81
CA GLY A 337 -14.07 -19.07 -0.59
C GLY A 337 -14.02 -17.54 -0.83
N ARG A 338 -14.08 -16.71 0.21
CA ARG A 338 -13.95 -15.25 0.12
C ARG A 338 -12.48 -14.81 0.14
N MET A 339 -12.15 -13.75 -0.62
CA MET A 339 -10.90 -13.02 -0.43
C MET A 339 -10.98 -12.34 0.94
N TYR A 340 -10.22 -12.85 1.91
CA TYR A 340 -9.67 -12.00 2.96
C TYR A 340 -8.23 -11.80 2.54
N SER A 341 -7.90 -10.58 2.13
CA SER A 341 -6.52 -10.17 2.03
C SER A 341 -5.91 -10.29 3.43
N GLY A 342 -5.15 -11.35 3.65
CA GLY A 342 -4.42 -11.58 4.90
C GLY A 342 -3.23 -10.63 5.02
N GLU A 343 -3.48 -9.33 4.96
CA GLU A 343 -2.65 -8.29 5.56
C GLU A 343 -3.54 -7.67 6.63
N ASN A 344 -3.27 -7.94 7.91
CA ASN A 344 -4.04 -7.43 9.05
C ASN A 344 -4.28 -5.92 8.92
N TYR A 345 -5.45 -5.52 8.42
CA TYR A 345 -5.95 -4.16 8.48
C TYR A 345 -7.02 -4.08 9.58
N TYR A 346 -6.55 -4.17 10.83
CA TYR A 346 -7.25 -3.51 11.93
C TYR A 346 -6.48 -2.22 12.22
N ASP A 347 -6.84 -1.15 11.51
CA ASP A 347 -6.56 0.21 11.98
C ASP A 347 -7.89 0.82 12.41
N SER A 348 -8.46 0.27 13.49
CA SER A 348 -9.77 0.66 14.02
C SER A 348 -9.75 1.97 14.81
N ASN A 349 -8.72 2.82 14.66
CA ASN A 349 -8.54 3.99 15.54
C ASN A 349 -8.50 5.36 14.85
N TYR A 350 -8.75 5.48 13.54
CA TYR A 350 -8.65 6.78 12.86
C TYR A 350 -9.91 7.25 12.11
N TYR A 351 -11.08 6.98 12.69
CA TYR A 351 -12.28 7.77 12.42
C TYR A 351 -12.53 8.75 13.56
N LYS A 352 -11.68 9.78 13.69
CA LYS A 352 -12.11 11.01 14.36
C LYS A 352 -13.06 11.73 13.41
N PHE A 353 -14.33 11.33 13.44
CA PHE A 353 -15.39 12.23 12.98
C PHE A 353 -15.27 13.52 13.80
N PRO A 354 -15.13 14.70 13.18
CA PRO A 354 -15.28 15.94 13.90
C PRO A 354 -16.67 15.93 14.55
N THR A 355 -16.68 16.17 15.85
CA THR A 355 -17.85 16.38 16.70
C THR A 355 -19.02 16.99 15.93
N LEU A 356 -20.17 16.30 15.96
CA LEU A 356 -21.48 16.71 15.43
C LEU A 356 -21.97 18.05 16.03
N ARG A 357 -21.37 19.17 15.62
CA ARG A 357 -21.88 20.52 15.83
C ARG A 357 -21.53 21.41 14.63
N ARG A 358 -22.25 21.18 13.53
CA ARG A 358 -22.62 22.11 12.43
C ARG A 358 -22.62 21.41 11.07
N MET A 359 -23.59 20.54 10.85
CA MET A 359 -24.17 20.29 9.51
C MET A 359 -25.67 20.02 9.69
N ALA A 360 -26.39 21.03 10.17
CA ALA A 360 -27.83 21.11 10.00
C ALA A 360 -28.08 21.93 8.73
N PHE A 361 -27.94 21.33 7.55
CA PHE A 361 -28.59 21.79 6.31
C PHE A 361 -28.47 20.67 5.26
N GLY A 362 -29.62 20.16 4.78
CA GLY A 362 -29.69 19.42 3.52
C GLY A 362 -30.16 17.95 3.54
N ALA A 363 -30.64 17.40 4.65
CA ALA A 363 -31.24 16.05 4.69
C ALA A 363 -32.72 16.09 5.08
N SER A 364 -33.53 16.76 4.26
CA SER A 364 -34.98 16.69 4.33
C SER A 364 -35.50 16.40 2.93
N ASN A 365 -35.47 15.12 2.51
CA ASN A 365 -36.35 14.56 1.47
C ASN A 365 -36.13 13.05 1.14
N LEU A 366 -35.62 12.22 2.06
CA LEU A 366 -35.49 10.78 1.76
C LEU A 366 -35.84 9.83 2.92
N PHE A 367 -36.76 10.23 3.80
CA PHE A 367 -37.39 9.32 4.78
C PHE A 367 -38.90 9.51 4.79
N LYS A 368 -39.57 8.97 3.77
CA LYS A 368 -41.00 8.62 3.80
C LYS A 368 -41.21 7.42 2.88
N MET A 369 -41.90 6.40 3.40
CA MET A 369 -42.04 5.02 2.89
C MET A 369 -40.85 4.15 3.30
N VAL A 370 -40.95 3.19 4.23
CA VAL A 370 -42.01 2.18 4.42
C VAL A 370 -42.22 1.93 5.91
N SER A 371 -43.47 2.08 6.34
CA SER A 371 -43.99 1.62 7.62
C SER A 371 -44.46 0.17 7.47
N LYS A 372 -44.34 -0.59 8.57
CA LYS A 372 -44.89 -1.93 8.86
C LYS A 372 -43.98 -3.12 8.54
N ARG A 373 -43.13 -3.48 9.50
CA ARG A 373 -43.30 -4.68 10.36
C ARG A 373 -42.27 -4.67 11.49
N LYS A 374 -42.76 -4.98 12.68
CA LYS A 374 -42.06 -4.98 13.97
C LYS A 374 -41.08 -6.15 14.04
N THR A 375 -39.79 -5.86 14.22
CA THR A 375 -38.91 -6.63 15.12
C THR A 375 -37.77 -5.71 15.57
N LEU A 376 -37.74 -5.39 16.85
CA LEU A 376 -36.76 -4.52 17.50
C LEU A 376 -35.66 -5.43 18.10
N PHE A 377 -34.43 -5.36 17.60
CA PHE A 377 -33.27 -5.85 18.36
C PHE A 377 -32.47 -4.63 18.81
N ALA A 378 -32.58 -4.33 20.11
CA ALA A 378 -31.76 -3.34 20.79
C ALA A 378 -30.52 -4.04 21.35
N PHE A 379 -29.33 -3.69 20.87
CA PHE A 379 -28.09 -3.98 21.59
C PHE A 379 -27.76 -2.79 22.49
N ILE A 380 -27.93 -3.01 23.80
CA ILE A 380 -27.48 -2.14 24.87
C ILE A 380 -26.03 -2.53 25.17
N PHE A 381 -25.07 -1.64 24.90
CA PHE A 381 -23.74 -1.74 25.51
C PHE A 381 -23.71 -0.88 26.78
N ARG A 382 -23.60 -1.54 27.94
CA ARG A 382 -23.27 -0.93 29.23
C ARG A 382 -21.78 -0.57 29.25
N PRO A 383 -21.37 0.59 29.82
CA PRO A 383 -19.97 0.85 30.11
C PRO A 383 -19.57 0.15 31.42
N ALA A 384 -18.52 -0.68 31.38
CA ALA A 384 -17.85 -1.16 32.58
C ALA A 384 -16.77 -0.15 33.01
N LYS A 385 -16.66 0.05 34.32
CA LYS A 385 -15.84 1.05 35.01
C LYS A 385 -14.75 0.32 35.82
N LEU A 386 -13.63 1.02 36.05
CA LEU A 386 -12.47 0.73 36.92
C LEU A 386 -11.44 -0.27 36.35
N GLU A 387 -10.12 -0.08 36.49
CA GLU A 387 -9.41 0.43 37.68
C GLU A 387 -7.99 0.96 37.39
N ASN A 388 -7.56 1.95 38.18
CA ASN A 388 -6.24 2.59 38.18
C ASN A 388 -5.12 1.62 38.59
N ARG A 389 -4.00 1.60 37.85
CA ARG A 389 -2.67 1.35 38.44
C ARG A 389 -1.62 2.25 37.80
N ILE A 390 -1.16 3.20 38.60
CA ILE A 390 0.05 3.99 38.42
C ILE A 390 1.24 3.06 38.69
N LEU A 391 2.19 2.98 37.77
CA LEU A 391 3.54 2.49 38.02
C LEU A 391 4.50 3.64 37.73
N THR A 392 4.84 4.38 38.78
CA THR A 392 6.03 5.22 38.85
C THR A 392 7.25 4.32 38.93
N MET A 393 8.21 4.50 38.03
CA MET A 393 9.56 3.97 38.18
C MET A 393 10.51 5.16 38.33
N GLU A 394 10.95 5.39 39.57
CA GLU A 394 12.09 6.24 39.88
C GLU A 394 13.37 5.57 39.36
N ILE A 395 14.21 6.33 38.67
CA ILE A 395 15.64 6.02 38.55
C ILE A 395 16.42 7.18 39.16
N THR A 396 17.12 6.84 40.22
CA THR A 396 17.96 7.70 41.06
C THR A 396 19.39 7.80 40.50
N THR A 397 20.04 8.93 40.81
CA THR A 397 21.48 9.29 40.77
C THR A 397 22.13 9.91 39.50
N PRO A 398 23.13 10.81 39.68
CA PRO A 398 23.10 12.13 39.04
C PRO A 398 24.24 12.36 38.03
N PHE A 399 23.97 13.12 36.96
CA PHE A 399 25.01 13.78 36.17
C PHE A 399 24.92 15.29 36.34
N LYS A 400 26.02 15.89 36.77
CA LYS A 400 26.23 17.34 36.90
C LYS A 400 25.97 18.02 35.55
N LEU A 401 24.95 18.86 35.48
CA LEU A 401 24.79 19.84 34.42
C LEU A 401 25.97 20.83 34.49
N PHE A 402 26.74 20.94 33.41
CA PHE A 402 27.58 22.11 33.18
C PHE A 402 26.68 23.25 32.71
N GLU A 403 26.61 24.33 33.49
CA GLU A 403 26.00 25.59 33.06
C GLU A 403 26.84 26.21 31.92
N LEU A 404 26.24 26.35 30.74
CA LEU A 404 26.80 27.13 29.63
C LEU A 404 25.99 28.42 29.41
N LYS A 405 26.74 29.50 29.18
CA LYS A 405 26.27 30.90 29.15
C LYS A 405 25.19 31.18 28.09
N PRO A 406 24.37 32.24 28.26
CA PRO A 406 23.05 32.39 27.61
C PRO A 406 23.03 32.64 26.09
N LYS A 407 24.17 32.69 25.39
CA LYS A 407 24.24 33.04 23.96
C LYS A 407 24.37 31.85 22.99
N ALA A 408 24.23 30.61 23.47
CA ALA A 408 24.31 29.40 22.64
C ALA A 408 23.06 28.50 22.70
N ARG A 409 21.93 28.98 23.24
CA ARG A 409 20.70 28.18 23.37
C ARG A 409 19.94 27.94 22.05
N ASP A 410 20.15 28.75 21.02
CA ASP A 410 19.37 28.64 19.77
C ASP A 410 20.00 27.76 18.68
N ARG A 411 21.12 27.08 18.96
CA ARG A 411 21.79 26.20 17.98
C ARG A 411 22.08 24.78 18.45
N ILE A 412 21.80 24.44 19.71
CA ILE A 412 22.08 23.09 20.24
C ILE A 412 20.93 22.65 21.14
N LEU A 413 19.85 22.20 20.51
CA LEU A 413 18.78 21.41 21.12
C LEU A 413 18.43 20.21 20.21
N LEU A 414 19.41 19.80 19.40
CA LEU A 414 19.29 18.76 18.37
C LEU A 414 20.47 17.80 18.44
N LEU A 415 20.68 17.19 19.60
CA LEU A 415 21.50 15.99 19.75
C LEU A 415 20.98 15.34 21.05
N MET A 416 20.74 14.04 20.99
CA MET A 416 20.26 13.14 22.07
C MET A 416 18.74 12.88 22.12
N ASP A 417 18.34 11.81 21.44
CA ASP A 417 17.68 10.64 22.06
C ASP A 417 18.00 9.37 21.22
N PRO A 418 17.94 8.16 21.80
CA PRO A 418 19.06 7.24 21.81
C PRO A 418 19.25 6.44 20.51
N ILE A 419 20.49 6.46 20.03
CA ILE A 419 21.00 5.52 19.04
C ILE A 419 21.14 4.16 19.74
N HIS A 420 20.38 3.15 19.31
CA HIS A 420 20.71 1.76 19.59
C HIS A 420 21.90 1.32 18.72
N LEU A 421 23.11 1.61 19.18
CA LEU A 421 24.34 1.05 18.64
C LEU A 421 24.68 -0.22 19.44
N TYR A 422 24.34 -1.38 18.88
CA TYR A 422 24.92 -2.65 19.32
C TYR A 422 26.35 -2.73 18.77
N VAL A 423 27.34 -2.52 19.64
CA VAL A 423 28.74 -2.87 19.36
C VAL A 423 29.15 -3.94 20.35
N SER A 424 29.21 -5.18 19.89
CA SER A 424 29.82 -6.28 20.64
C SER A 424 31.34 -6.11 20.61
N HIS A 425 31.94 -5.76 21.73
CA HIS A 425 33.39 -5.84 21.92
C HIS A 425 33.74 -7.23 22.48
N PHE A 426 34.38 -8.04 21.65
CA PHE A 426 35.10 -9.25 22.07
C PHE A 426 36.55 -8.84 22.32
N LEU A 427 36.92 -8.62 23.58
CA LEU A 427 38.32 -8.67 24.01
C LEU A 427 38.37 -9.33 25.38
N SER A 428 38.73 -10.62 25.36
CA SER A 428 39.16 -11.39 26.52
C SER A 428 40.54 -10.93 26.95
N ILE A 429 40.69 -10.57 28.22
CA ILE A 429 41.92 -10.74 28.99
C ILE A 429 41.75 -12.01 29.82
#